data_AF-A0A524FM66-F1
#
_entry.id   AF-A0A524FM66-F1
#
_cell.length_a   1.000
_cell.length_b   1.000
_cell.length_c   1.000
_cell.angle_alpha   90.00
_cell.angle_beta   90.00
_cell.angle_gamma   90.00
#
_symmetry.space_group_name_H-M   'P 1'
#
loop_
_entity.id
_entity.type
_entity.pdbx_description
1 polymer ?
#
loop_
_entity_poly.entity_id
_entity_poly.type
_entity_poly.pdbx_seq_one_letter_code
_entity_poly.pdbx_strand_id
1 'polypeptide(L)'
;MSSFLESRELRKKYKEVEKFVEIGQIFLTRYEKARIVGARALQISFGAPILVEKPKNMIDPIKIAQVELKSGILPLTIRRELPDGEYQDIPIGKLILKKD
;
A
#
# COMPACT_ATOMS: atom_id res chain seq x y z
N MET A 1 21.80 -14.47 13.13
CA MET A 1 20.79 -14.22 14.19
C MET A 1 19.64 -13.30 13.75
N SER A 2 19.77 -12.47 12.70
CA SER A 2 18.67 -11.59 12.23
C SER A 2 17.53 -12.32 11.49
N SER A 3 17.82 -13.41 10.74
CA SER A 3 16.82 -14.09 9.89
C SER A 3 15.67 -14.75 10.66
N PHE A 4 15.94 -15.26 11.87
CA PHE A 4 14.94 -15.95 12.69
C PHE A 4 13.93 -14.98 13.32
N LEU A 5 14.41 -13.82 13.78
CA LEU A 5 13.57 -12.76 14.34
C LEU A 5 12.70 -12.13 13.24
N GLU A 6 13.28 -11.82 12.08
CA GLU A 6 12.57 -11.27 10.92
C GLU A 6 11.46 -12.22 10.44
N SER A 7 11.73 -13.53 10.42
CA SER A 7 10.73 -14.56 10.09
C SER A 7 9.57 -14.61 11.09
N ARG A 8 9.84 -14.38 12.37
CA ARG A 8 8.84 -14.43 13.44
C ARG A 8 7.93 -13.20 13.41
N GLU A 9 8.51 -12.03 13.17
CA GLU A 9 7.78 -10.77 13.00
C GLU A 9 6.91 -10.79 11.75
N LEU A 10 7.44 -11.29 10.63
CA LEU A 10 6.67 -11.50 9.41
C LEU A 10 5.46 -12.39 9.69
N ARG A 11 5.64 -13.57 10.29
CA ARG A 11 4.54 -14.49 10.63
C ARG A 11 3.48 -13.85 11.52
N LYS A 12 3.89 -13.01 12.48
CA LYS A 12 2.95 -12.27 13.34
C LYS A 12 2.13 -11.28 12.51
N LYS A 13 2.79 -10.50 11.63
CA LYS A 13 2.12 -9.59 10.70
C LYS A 13 1.15 -10.34 9.79
N TYR A 14 1.55 -11.46 9.21
CA TYR A 14 0.67 -12.31 8.40
C TYR A 14 -0.62 -12.68 9.13
N LYS A 15 -0.52 -13.18 10.37
CA LYS A 15 -1.68 -13.54 11.18
C LYS A 15 -2.57 -12.34 11.56
N GLU A 16 -1.98 -11.18 11.78
CA GLU A 16 -2.73 -9.96 12.10
C GLU A 16 -3.54 -9.48 10.89
N VAL A 17 -2.94 -9.49 9.70
CA VAL A 17 -3.62 -9.07 8.46
C VAL A 17 -4.68 -10.09 8.04
N GLU A 18 -4.38 -11.39 8.15
CA GLU A 18 -5.32 -12.47 7.85
C GLU A 18 -6.59 -12.42 8.72
N LYS A 19 -6.46 -12.00 9.99
CA LYS A 19 -7.63 -11.79 10.86
C LYS A 19 -8.47 -10.57 10.48
N PHE A 20 -7.89 -9.61 9.76
CA PHE A 20 -8.56 -8.35 9.40
C PHE A 20 -9.17 -8.41 8.00
N VAL A 21 -8.48 -9.03 7.04
CA VAL A 21 -8.91 -9.11 5.65
C VAL A 21 -9.84 -10.31 5.49
N GLU A 22 -11.13 -10.02 5.30
CA GLU A 22 -12.17 -11.02 5.07
C GLU A 22 -12.39 -11.24 3.57
N ILE A 23 -12.28 -10.17 2.77
CA ILE A 23 -12.50 -10.21 1.32
C ILE A 23 -11.17 -10.05 0.55
N GLY A 24 -10.83 -11.07 -0.22
CA GLY A 24 -9.67 -11.08 -1.11
C GLY A 24 -8.35 -11.50 -0.43
N GLN A 25 -7.21 -11.12 -1.02
CA GLN A 25 -5.89 -11.55 -0.56
C GLN A 25 -5.27 -10.58 0.46
N ILE A 26 -4.53 -11.09 1.44
CA ILE A 26 -3.79 -10.27 2.43
C ILE A 26 -2.69 -9.36 1.83
N PHE A 27 -2.32 -9.61 0.57
CA PHE A 27 -1.34 -8.82 -0.15
C PHE A 27 -1.99 -7.71 -0.96
N LEU A 28 -1.27 -6.61 -1.14
CA LEU A 28 -1.61 -5.61 -2.14
C LEU A 28 -1.39 -6.21 -3.53
N THR A 29 -2.45 -6.26 -4.33
CA THR A 29 -2.39 -6.78 -5.70
C THR A 29 -1.65 -5.82 -6.63
N ARG A 30 -1.13 -6.33 -7.75
CA ARG A 30 -0.48 -5.48 -8.76
C ARG A 30 -1.41 -4.41 -9.34
N TYR A 31 -2.71 -4.71 -9.41
CA TYR A 31 -3.73 -3.82 -9.95
C TYR A 31 -4.03 -2.68 -8.98
N GLU A 32 -4.23 -3.02 -7.70
CA GLU A 32 -4.40 -2.02 -6.62
C GLU A 32 -3.17 -1.12 -6.55
N LYS A 33 -1.96 -1.69 -6.53
CA LYS A 33 -0.70 -0.95 -6.55
C LYS A 33 -0.63 0.04 -7.71
N ALA A 34 -0.91 -0.41 -8.94
CA ALA A 34 -0.89 0.45 -10.12
C ALA A 34 -1.93 1.58 -10.03
N ARG A 35 -3.15 1.27 -9.54
CA ARG A 35 -4.23 2.26 -9.39
C ARG A 35 -3.89 3.32 -8.35
N ILE A 36 -3.34 2.91 -7.20
CA ILE A 36 -2.92 3.82 -6.12
C ILE A 36 -1.81 4.73 -6.60
N VAL A 37 -0.76 4.17 -7.22
CA VAL A 37 0.36 4.98 -7.75
C VAL A 37 -0.14 5.96 -8.81
N GLY A 38 -1.01 5.52 -9.73
CA GLY A 38 -1.57 6.40 -10.76
C GLY A 38 -2.42 7.54 -10.17
N ALA A 39 -3.34 7.22 -9.26
CA ALA A 39 -4.18 8.22 -8.59
C ALA A 39 -3.34 9.21 -7.78
N ARG A 40 -2.32 8.72 -7.07
CA ARG A 40 -1.44 9.58 -6.26
C ARG A 40 -0.52 10.44 -7.12
N ALA A 41 0.03 9.90 -8.20
CA ALA A 41 0.80 10.67 -9.16
C ALA A 41 -0.04 11.81 -9.77
N LEU A 42 -1.32 11.57 -10.07
CA LEU A 42 -2.24 12.59 -10.54
C LEU A 42 -2.44 13.71 -9.51
N GLN A 43 -2.62 13.36 -8.24
CA GLN A 43 -2.72 14.35 -7.16
C GLN A 43 -1.47 15.24 -7.10
N ILE A 44 -0.28 14.63 -7.15
CA ILE A 44 1.00 15.36 -7.13
C ILE A 44 1.12 16.28 -8.35
N SER A 45 0.73 15.81 -9.53
CA SER A 45 0.71 16.63 -10.76
C SER A 45 -0.22 17.84 -10.65
N PHE A 46 -1.29 17.74 -9.86
CA PHE A 46 -2.19 18.86 -9.55
C PHE A 46 -1.72 19.72 -8.36
N GLY A 47 -0.49 19.54 -7.89
CA GLY A 47 0.10 20.35 -6.83
C GLY A 47 -0.30 19.94 -5.42
N ALA A 48 -0.85 18.73 -5.23
CA ALA A 48 -1.11 18.21 -3.89
C ALA A 48 0.20 18.06 -3.08
N PRO A 49 0.14 18.22 -1.74
CA PRO A 49 1.31 18.12 -0.88
C PRO A 49 1.89 16.71 -0.89
N ILE A 50 3.22 16.62 -0.98
CA ILE A 50 3.99 15.38 -0.87
C ILE A 50 4.24 15.10 0.61
N LEU A 51 4.00 13.86 1.05
CA LEU A 51 4.06 13.44 2.45
C LEU A 51 5.43 12.89 2.89
N VAL A 52 6.34 12.64 1.94
CA VAL A 52 7.70 12.14 2.19
C VAL A 52 8.71 13.26 1.95
N GLU A 53 9.86 13.20 2.64
CA GLU A 53 11.00 14.06 2.34
C GLU A 53 11.43 13.89 0.88
N LYS A 54 11.18 14.93 0.08
CA LYS A 54 11.51 14.94 -1.35
C LYS A 54 13.03 14.94 -1.53
N PRO A 55 13.65 13.91 -2.13
CA PRO A 55 15.03 14.03 -2.58
C PRO A 55 15.09 15.11 -3.68
N LYS A 56 16.03 16.06 -3.55
CA LYS A 56 16.11 17.26 -4.40
C LYS A 56 16.06 17.00 -5.91
N ASN A 57 16.42 15.79 -6.34
CA ASN A 57 16.54 15.41 -7.75
C ASN A 57 15.33 14.62 -8.30
N MET A 58 14.25 14.44 -7.54
CA MET A 58 13.07 13.71 -8.00
C MET A 58 11.95 14.66 -8.41
N ILE A 59 11.74 14.78 -9.73
CA ILE A 59 10.69 15.61 -10.34
C ILE A 59 9.48 14.76 -10.76
N ASP A 60 9.70 13.49 -11.12
CA ASP A 60 8.67 12.60 -11.66
C ASP A 60 7.59 12.25 -10.62
N PRO A 61 6.32 12.64 -10.83
CA PRO A 61 5.21 12.36 -9.92
C PRO A 61 4.99 10.88 -9.65
N ILE A 62 5.26 10.02 -10.64
CA ILE A 62 5.07 8.56 -10.50
C ILE A 62 6.09 7.99 -9.51
N LYS A 63 7.35 8.42 -9.62
CA LYS A 63 8.41 7.98 -8.70
C LYS A 63 8.14 8.46 -7.28
N ILE A 64 7.66 9.69 -7.12
CA ILE A 64 7.29 10.23 -5.81
C ILE A 64 6.16 9.41 -5.20
N ALA A 65 5.09 9.13 -5.96
CA ALA A 65 3.99 8.30 -5.50
C ALA A 65 4.41 6.87 -5.11
N GLN A 66 5.37 6.28 -5.84
CA GLN A 66 5.93 4.96 -5.48
C GLN A 66 6.70 5.00 -4.15
N VAL A 67 7.46 6.05 -3.90
CA VAL A 67 8.18 6.24 -2.63
C VAL A 67 7.19 6.41 -1.48
N GLU A 68 6.16 7.24 -1.65
CA GLU A 68 5.10 7.41 -0.64
C GLU A 68 4.36 6.10 -0.36
N LEU A 69 4.03 5.31 -1.38
CA LEU A 69 3.40 4.00 -1.19
C LEU A 69 4.31 3.04 -0.41
N LYS A 70 5.61 2.99 -0.72
CA LYS A 70 6.58 2.14 -0.01
C LYS A 70 6.77 2.55 1.44
N SER A 71 6.65 3.84 1.74
CA SER A 71 6.72 4.37 3.11
C SER A 71 5.46 4.07 3.94
N GLY A 72 4.34 3.71 3.30
CA GLY A 72 3.09 3.37 3.99
C GLY A 72 2.36 4.57 4.61
N ILE A 73 2.69 5.80 4.20
CA ILE A 73 2.17 7.06 4.79
C ILE A 73 0.86 7.50 4.10
N LEU A 74 0.52 6.93 2.94
CA LEU A 74 -0.66 7.33 2.17
C LEU A 74 -1.97 7.02 2.94
N PRO A 75 -2.82 8.02 3.24
CA PRO A 75 -4.09 7.85 3.92
C PRO A 75 -5.18 7.40 2.93
N LEU A 76 -5.00 6.23 2.34
CA LEU A 76 -5.91 5.66 1.34
C LEU A 76 -6.46 4.31 1.82
N THR A 77 -7.69 4.04 1.43
CA THR A 77 -8.43 2.81 1.72
C THR A 77 -8.85 2.16 0.40
N ILE A 78 -8.74 0.84 0.31
CA ILE A 78 -9.14 0.04 -0.83
C ILE A 78 -10.47 -0.62 -0.50
N ARG A 79 -11.47 -0.41 -1.35
CA ARG A 79 -12.70 -1.19 -1.31
C ARG A 79 -12.55 -2.42 -2.20
N ARG A 80 -12.77 -3.60 -1.62
CA ARG A 80 -12.86 -4.87 -2.37
C ARG A 80 -14.29 -5.34 -2.34
N GLU A 81 -14.85 -5.62 -3.52
CA GLU A 81 -16.24 -6.03 -3.69
C GLU A 81 -16.29 -7.43 -4.29
N LEU A 82 -17.19 -8.27 -3.75
CA LEU A 82 -17.54 -9.57 -4.31
C LEU A 82 -18.61 -9.40 -5.39
N PRO A 83 -18.78 -10.38 -6.30
CA PRO A 83 -19.84 -10.35 -7.30
C PRO A 83 -21.25 -10.21 -6.72
N ASP A 84 -21.44 -10.67 -5.48
CA ASP A 84 -22.72 -10.62 -4.75
C ASP A 84 -23.01 -9.23 -4.13
N GLY A 85 -22.08 -8.28 -4.26
CA GLY A 85 -22.22 -6.89 -3.77
C GLY A 85 -21.71 -6.66 -2.35
N GLU A 86 -21.32 -7.71 -1.63
CA GLU A 86 -20.60 -7.56 -0.36
C GLU A 86 -19.24 -6.89 -0.58
N TYR A 87 -18.84 -6.00 0.34
CA TYR A 87 -17.57 -5.30 0.22
C TYR A 87 -16.86 -5.09 1.55
N GLN A 88 -15.55 -4.91 1.46
CA GLN A 88 -14.70 -4.59 2.60
C GLN A 88 -13.80 -3.39 2.28
N ASP A 89 -13.77 -2.43 3.19
CA ASP A 89 -12.89 -1.26 3.14
C ASP A 89 -11.60 -1.54 3.94
N ILE A 90 -10.48 -1.68 3.23
CA ILE A 90 -9.19 -2.09 3.78
C ILE A 90 -8.17 -0.94 3.69
N PRO A 91 -7.68 -0.40 4.82
CA PRO A 91 -6.61 0.60 4.79
C PRO A 91 -5.32 0.03 4.20
N ILE A 92 -4.64 0.78 3.32
CA ILE A 92 -3.41 0.28 2.66
C ILE A 92 -2.33 -0.07 3.68
N GLY A 93 -2.19 0.70 4.76
CA GLY A 93 -1.20 0.45 5.81
C GLY A 93 -1.38 -0.90 6.53
N LYS A 94 -2.55 -1.55 6.41
CA LYS A 94 -2.80 -2.89 6.93
C LYS A 94 -2.41 -4.00 5.96
N LEU A 95 -2.28 -3.73 4.67
CA LEU A 95 -1.94 -4.75 3.67
C LEU A 95 -0.45 -5.04 3.63
N ILE A 96 -0.11 -6.26 3.17
CA ILE A 96 1.28 -6.64 2.96
C ILE A 96 1.71 -6.23 1.54
N LEU A 97 2.67 -5.31 1.47
CA LEU A 97 3.33 -4.97 0.21
C LEU A 97 4.28 -6.10 -0.18
N LYS A 98 4.16 -6.63 -1.40
CA LYS A 98 5.21 -7.49 -1.96
C LYS A 98 6.47 -6.64 -2.17
N LYS A 99 7.62 -7.13 -1.71
CA LYS A 99 8.92 -6.61 -2.14
C LYS A 99 9.04 -6.93 -3.63
N ASP A 100 9.27 -5.90 -4.44
CA ASP A 100 9.67 -6.05 -5.84
C ASP A 100 11.10 -6.59 -5.91
#